data_AF-A0A538CN26-F1
#
_entry.id   AF-A0A538CN26-F1
#
_cell.length_a   1.000
_cell.length_b   1.000
_cell.length_c   1.000
_cell.angle_alpha   90.00
_cell.angle_beta   90.00
_cell.angle_gamma   90.00
#
_symmetry.space_group_name_H-M   'P 1'
#
loop_
_entity.id
_entity.type
_entity.pdbx_description
1 polymer ?
#
loop_
_entity_poly.entity_id
_entity_poly.type
_entity_poly.pdbx_seq_one_letter_code
_entity_poly.pdbx_strand_id
1 'polypeptide(L)' 'ATKMALAMPAHVRERVLGALPMGRMGEPAEVAHAVAFLCSEQASYVTGQALGVDGGFGLNQLGLGTS' A
#
# COMPACT_ATOMS: atom_id res chain seq x y z
N ALA A 1 2.88 -9.37 7.94
CA ALA A 1 3.84 -8.23 7.80
C ALA A 1 5.31 -8.67 7.68
N THR A 2 6.17 -7.93 6.95
CA THR A 2 7.61 -8.25 6.78
C THR A 2 8.46 -7.89 8.02
N LYS A 3 9.66 -8.49 8.13
CA LYS A 3 10.59 -8.28 9.27
C LYS A 3 10.92 -6.80 9.53
N MET A 4 11.06 -6.00 8.47
CA MET A 4 11.34 -4.56 8.59
C MET A 4 10.16 -3.77 9.17
N ALA A 5 8.92 -4.12 8.81
CA ALA A 5 7.73 -3.49 9.37
C ALA A 5 7.55 -3.81 10.87
N LEU A 6 7.99 -5.00 11.30
CA LEU A 6 7.97 -5.42 12.70
C LEU A 6 9.06 -4.73 13.54
N ALA A 7 10.14 -4.27 12.92
CA ALA A 7 11.23 -3.56 13.58
C ALA A 7 10.94 -2.06 13.83
N MET A 8 9.80 -1.53 13.35
CA MET A 8 9.42 -0.14 13.58
C MET A 8 9.13 0.12 15.07
N PRO A 9 9.70 1.20 15.65
CA PRO A 9 9.32 1.65 16.99
C PRO A 9 7.81 1.89 17.08
N ALA A 10 7.20 1.56 18.22
CA ALA A 10 5.74 1.59 18.40
C ALA A 10 5.10 2.94 18.01
N HIS A 11 5.73 4.05 18.41
CA HIS A 11 5.26 5.41 18.09
C HIS A 11 5.30 5.76 16.59
N VAL A 12 6.11 5.05 15.78
CA VAL A 12 6.13 5.20 14.31
C VAL A 12 5.01 4.36 13.71
N ARG A 13 4.82 3.13 14.21
CA ARG A 13 3.76 2.24 13.77
C ARG A 13 2.37 2.83 14.01
N GLU A 14 2.13 3.44 15.17
CA GLU A 14 0.85 4.11 15.47
C GLU A 14 0.56 5.28 14.54
N ARG A 15 1.57 6.11 14.23
CA ARG A 15 1.43 7.21 13.26
C ARG A 15 1.11 6.70 11.86
N VAL A 16 1.77 5.62 11.43
CA VAL A 16 1.50 4.99 10.12
C VAL A 16 0.08 4.43 10.09
N LEU A 17 -0.35 3.71 11.12
CA LEU A 17 -1.72 3.17 11.20
C LEU A 17 -2.79 4.28 11.19
N GLY A 18 -2.55 5.39 11.88
CA GLY A 18 -3.46 6.55 11.86
C GLY A 18 -3.54 7.25 10.50
N ALA A 19 -2.50 7.14 9.68
CA ALA A 19 -2.49 7.68 8.32
C ALA A 19 -3.06 6.72 7.27
N LEU A 20 -3.30 5.46 7.60
CA LEU A 20 -3.86 4.48 6.67
C LEU A 20 -5.39 4.49 6.75
N PRO A 21 -6.11 4.85 5.68
CA PRO A 21 -7.58 4.76 5.65
C PRO A 21 -8.12 3.37 6.00
N MET A 22 -7.40 2.30 5.62
CA MET A 22 -7.75 0.93 5.99
C MET A 22 -7.48 0.57 7.46
N GLY A 23 -6.80 1.42 8.23
CA GLY A 23 -6.57 1.26 9.67
C GLY A 23 -5.71 0.04 10.07
N ARG A 24 -5.09 -0.64 9.11
CA ARG A 24 -4.26 -1.83 9.34
C ARG A 24 -3.06 -1.88 8.40
N MET A 25 -2.05 -2.63 8.81
CA MET A 25 -0.95 -2.99 7.91
C MET A 25 -1.44 -3.97 6.84
N GLY A 26 -0.90 -3.82 5.63
CA GLY A 26 -1.07 -4.80 4.57
C GLY A 26 -0.28 -6.08 4.85
N GLU A 27 -0.81 -7.20 4.36
CA GLU A 27 -0.12 -8.48 4.35
C GLU A 27 0.62 -8.70 3.02
N PRO A 28 1.77 -9.40 3.03
CA PRO A 28 2.54 -9.66 1.79
C PRO A 28 1.71 -10.33 0.69
N ALA A 29 0.73 -11.15 1.07
CA ALA A 29 -0.17 -11.80 0.11
C ALA A 29 -0.99 -10.79 -0.71
N GLU A 30 -1.36 -9.64 -0.15
CA GLU A 30 -2.14 -8.62 -0.86
C GLU A 30 -1.33 -7.98 -2.00
N VAL A 31 -0.03 -7.77 -1.79
CA VAL A 31 0.89 -7.35 -2.86
C VAL A 31 1.04 -8.46 -3.90
N ALA A 32 1.19 -9.71 -3.47
CA ALA A 32 1.30 -10.85 -4.38
C ALA A 32 0.06 -11.01 -5.27
N HIS A 33 -1.14 -10.77 -4.73
CA HIS A 33 -2.38 -10.80 -5.51
C HIS A 33 -2.44 -9.69 -6.56
N ALA A 34 -2.01 -8.48 -6.23
CA ALA A 34 -1.94 -7.38 -7.18
C ALA A 34 -0.95 -7.68 -8.32
N VAL A 35 0.21 -8.25 -8.00
CA VAL A 35 1.19 -8.71 -8.99
C VAL A 35 0.59 -9.83 -9.85
N ALA A 36 -0.07 -10.81 -9.25
CA ALA A 36 -0.70 -11.91 -9.97
C ALA A 36 -1.77 -11.41 -10.96
N PHE A 37 -2.55 -10.39 -10.57
CA PHE A 37 -3.49 -9.72 -11.46
C PHE A 37 -2.77 -9.05 -12.64
N LEU A 38 -1.71 -8.26 -12.39
CA LEU A 38 -0.97 -7.59 -13.46
C LEU A 38 -0.29 -8.57 -14.43
N CYS A 39 0.04 -9.78 -13.97
CA CYS A 39 0.60 -10.84 -14.81
C CYS A 39 -0.46 -11.71 -15.50
N SER A 40 -1.76 -11.51 -15.23
CA SER A 40 -2.81 -12.34 -15.82
C SER A 40 -3.29 -11.81 -17.16
N GLU A 41 -3.94 -12.68 -17.95
CA GLU A 41 -4.60 -12.31 -19.21
C GLU A 41 -5.63 -11.18 -19.06
N GLN A 42 -6.21 -11.04 -17.86
CA GLN A 42 -7.19 -9.98 -17.58
C GLN A 42 -6.55 -8.58 -17.60
N ALA A 43 -5.24 -8.47 -17.38
CA ALA A 43 -4.49 -7.23 -17.43
C ALA A 43 -3.82 -6.98 -18.80
N SER A 44 -4.20 -7.70 -19.86
CA SER A 44 -3.56 -7.64 -21.19
C SER A 44 -3.48 -6.26 -21.84
N TYR A 45 -4.30 -5.29 -21.40
CA TYR A 45 -4.28 -3.90 -21.88
C TYR A 45 -3.84 -2.89 -20.81
N VAL A 46 -3.35 -3.35 -19.67
CA VAL A 46 -2.87 -2.51 -18.57
C VAL A 46 -1.35 -2.39 -18.68
N THR A 47 -0.89 -1.24 -19.19
CA THR A 47 0.53 -0.94 -19.34
C THR A 47 0.85 0.49 -18.88
N GLY A 48 2.08 0.71 -18.42
CA GLY A 48 2.56 2.01 -17.94
C GLY A 48 1.93 2.50 -16.63
N GLN A 49 1.22 1.66 -15.90
CA GLN A 49 0.53 2.03 -14.66
C GLN A 49 1.33 1.66 -13.41
N ALA A 50 1.33 2.54 -12.42
CA ALA A 50 1.81 2.25 -11.07
C ALA A 50 0.60 1.96 -10.17
N LEU A 51 0.42 0.70 -9.77
CA LEU A 51 -0.69 0.28 -8.91
C LEU A 51 -0.27 0.38 -7.44
N GLY A 52 -0.88 1.32 -6.70
CA GLY A 52 -0.69 1.45 -5.26
C GLY A 52 -1.34 0.29 -4.49
N VAL A 53 -0.55 -0.42 -3.69
CA VAL A 53 -1.01 -1.46 -2.74
C VAL A 53 -0.61 -1.02 -1.34
N ASP A 54 -1.25 0.04 -0.85
CA ASP A 54 -0.79 0.80 0.32
C ASP A 54 -1.89 1.07 1.35
N GLY A 55 -3.06 0.42 1.21
CA GLY A 55 -4.19 0.61 2.12
C GLY A 55 -4.77 2.04 2.13
N GLY A 56 -4.50 2.83 1.08
CA GLY A 56 -4.97 4.20 0.93
C GLY A 56 -3.98 5.26 1.42
N PHE A 57 -2.75 4.88 1.78
CA PHE A 57 -1.71 5.83 2.23
C PHE A 57 -1.47 6.95 1.21
N GLY A 58 -1.41 6.62 -0.07
CA GLY A 58 -1.20 7.57 -1.17
C GLY A 58 -2.37 8.53 -1.40
N LEU A 59 -3.58 8.25 -0.89
CA LEU A 59 -4.73 9.15 -1.02
C LEU A 59 -4.56 10.40 -0.14
N ASN A 60 -3.77 10.33 0.93
CA ASN A 60 -3.47 11.49 1.76
C ASN A 60 -2.62 12.55 1.01
N GLN A 61 -1.96 12.18 -0.09
CA GLN A 61 -1.24 13.12 -0.96
C GLN A 61 -2.18 14.00 -1.81
N LEU A 62 -3.43 13.57 -2.01
CA LEU A 62 -4.47 14.38 -2.67
C LEU A 62 -5.24 15.29 -1.69
N GLY A 63 -5.14 15.03 -0.37
CA GLY A 63 -5.80 15.81 0.68
C GLY A 63 -4.91 16.84 1.38
N LEU A 64 -3.59 16.70 1.29
CA LEU A 64 -2.61 17.68 1.76
C LEU A 64 -1.86 18.18 0.53
N GLY A 65 -2.39 19.23 -0.09
CA GLY A 65 -1.70 19.93 -1.16
C GLY A 65 -0.25 20.17 -0.74
N THR A 66 0.67 19.83 -1.64
CA THR A 66 2.07 20.23 -1.52
C THR A 66 2.13 21.74 -1.33
N SER A 67 2.45 22.17 -0.13
CA SER A 67 2.93 23.51 0.23
C SER A 67 4.13 23.33 1.15
#